data_AF-A0A2V7EWX8-F1
#
_entry.id   AF-A0A2V7EWX8-F1
#
_cell.length_a   1.000
_cell.length_b   1.000
_cell.length_c   1.000
_cell.angle_alpha   90.00
_cell.angle_beta   90.00
_cell.angle_gamma   90.00
#
_symmetry.space_group_name_H-M   'P 1'
#
loop_
_entity.id
_entity.type
_entity.pdbx_description
1 polymer ?
#
loop_
_entity_poly.entity_id
_entity_poly.type
_entity_poly.pdbx_seq_one_letter_code
_entity_poly.pdbx_strand_id
1 'polypeptide(L)'
;MVTAMSNADIILEFLEHDRARQFCDGCISKQLGIKPRQQVNQVCNKLSKQGAIHRADGTCARCGGSTKVNALAADGAVEPKKARAPARAAKVSQQVDVERMRTEIVHRCQELWGRARKEAPPESVSAFITTLREDKVIPRHQANMMLTICNLRNVYVWDRVPFGDREMAVASAAWEIIDEWWKGRRGK
;
A
#
# COMPACT_ATOMS: atom_id res chain seq x y z
N MET A 1 -6.05 -14.90 10.10
CA MET A 1 -4.70 -14.35 10.32
C MET A 1 -4.63 -13.04 9.55
N VAL A 2 -4.49 -11.89 10.21
CA VAL A 2 -4.29 -10.61 9.52
C VAL A 2 -2.84 -10.59 9.06
N THR A 3 -2.60 -10.63 7.75
CA THR A 3 -1.25 -10.59 7.18
C THR A 3 -0.67 -9.21 7.45
N ALA A 4 0.51 -9.16 8.06
CA ALA A 4 1.28 -7.93 8.09
C ALA A 4 1.63 -7.54 6.64
N MET A 5 1.49 -6.25 6.32
CA MET A 5 2.00 -5.68 5.07
C MET A 5 3.45 -6.10 4.87
N SER A 6 3.79 -6.60 3.68
CA SER A 6 5.17 -6.97 3.40
C SER A 6 6.01 -5.72 3.11
N ASN A 7 7.34 -5.84 3.24
CA ASN A 7 8.24 -4.75 2.84
C ASN A 7 8.11 -4.39 1.35
N ALA A 8 7.69 -5.34 0.50
CA ALA A 8 7.42 -5.05 -0.89
C ALA A 8 6.21 -4.12 -1.03
N ASP A 9 5.14 -4.40 -0.29
CA ASP A 9 3.93 -3.59 -0.29
C ASP A 9 4.21 -2.16 0.17
N ILE A 10 4.89 -2.02 1.31
CA ILE A 10 5.21 -0.70 1.88
C ILE A 10 6.10 0.12 0.93
N ILE A 11 7.04 -0.52 0.22
CA ILE A 11 7.88 0.14 -0.78
C ILE A 11 7.07 0.59 -1.99
N LEU A 12 6.11 -0.23 -2.46
CA LEU A 12 5.23 0.14 -3.57
C LEU A 12 4.30 1.29 -3.19
N GLU A 13 3.72 1.29 -1.99
CA GLU A 13 2.92 2.42 -1.47
C GLU A 13 3.75 3.71 -1.45
N PHE A 14 4.99 3.64 -1.00
CA PHE A 14 5.90 4.78 -0.95
C PHE A 14 6.22 5.34 -2.33
N LEU A 15 6.54 4.48 -3.30
CA LEU A 15 6.82 4.92 -4.68
C LEU A 15 5.56 5.41 -5.40
N GLU A 16 4.39 4.88 -5.05
CA GLU A 16 3.11 5.34 -5.56
C GLU A 16 2.72 6.73 -5.02
N HIS A 17 3.14 7.07 -3.79
CA HIS A 17 2.88 8.40 -3.22
C HIS A 17 3.55 9.52 -4.03
N ASP A 18 4.69 9.25 -4.67
CA ASP A 18 5.45 10.22 -5.45
C ASP A 18 5.90 9.63 -6.80
N ARG A 19 4.91 9.28 -7.64
CA ARG A 19 5.12 8.59 -8.93
C ARG A 19 6.09 9.32 -9.88
N ALA A 20 6.22 10.64 -9.75
CA ALA A 20 7.09 11.46 -10.60
C ALA A 20 8.56 11.45 -10.14
N ARG A 21 8.85 10.90 -8.96
CA ARG A 21 10.19 10.92 -8.37
C ARG A 21 10.78 9.53 -8.25
N GLN A 22 12.10 9.52 -8.09
CA GLN A 22 12.90 8.31 -7.98
C GLN A 22 13.78 8.37 -6.74
N PHE A 23 13.90 7.25 -6.04
CA PHE A 23 14.54 7.19 -4.74
C PHE A 23 15.56 6.06 -4.67
N CYS A 24 16.71 6.32 -4.04
CA CYS A 24 17.69 5.28 -3.80
C CYS A 24 17.32 4.38 -2.62
N ASP A 25 17.89 3.17 -2.60
CA ASP A 25 17.64 2.18 -1.54
C ASP A 25 17.93 2.72 -0.14
N GLY A 26 18.92 3.61 -0.02
CA GLY A 26 19.28 4.23 1.25
C GLY A 26 18.20 5.18 1.77
N CYS A 27 17.60 5.98 0.89
CA CYS A 27 16.49 6.86 1.26
C CYS A 27 15.23 6.05 1.59
N ILE A 28 14.89 5.06 0.77
CA ILE A 28 13.75 4.17 1.01
C ILE A 28 13.90 3.46 2.37
N SER A 29 15.07 2.87 2.65
CA SER A 29 15.38 2.22 3.94
C SER A 29 15.21 3.15 5.13
N LYS A 30 15.67 4.40 5.02
CA LYS A 30 15.54 5.40 6.09
C LYS A 30 14.10 5.85 6.30
N GLN A 31 13.39 6.19 5.22
CA GLN A 31 12.01 6.69 5.31
C GLN A 31 11.04 5.63 5.83
N LEU A 32 11.20 4.38 5.38
CA LEU A 32 10.30 3.29 5.76
C LEU A 32 10.75 2.54 7.02
N GLY A 33 11.88 2.92 7.61
CA GLY A 33 12.47 2.22 8.75
C GLY A 33 12.89 0.77 8.46
N ILE A 34 12.94 0.35 7.20
CA ILE A 34 13.31 -1.01 6.78
C ILE A 34 14.83 -1.16 6.93
N LYS A 35 15.26 -1.97 7.90
CA LYS A 35 16.66 -2.27 8.16
C LYS A 35 16.91 -3.78 8.08
N PRO A 36 18.05 -4.21 7.50
CA PRO A 36 19.14 -3.40 6.97
C PRO A 36 18.87 -2.88 5.54
N ARG A 37 19.65 -1.90 5.05
CA ARG A 37 19.52 -1.35 3.68
C ARG A 37 19.57 -2.45 2.61
N GLN A 38 20.36 -3.50 2.82
CA GLN A 38 20.46 -4.64 1.92
C GLN A 38 19.10 -5.32 1.69
N GLN A 39 18.20 -5.30 2.68
CA GLN A 39 16.85 -5.83 2.53
C GLN A 39 16.04 -5.04 1.50
N VAL A 40 16.10 -3.71 1.54
CA VAL A 40 15.48 -2.85 0.52
C VAL A 40 16.06 -3.14 -0.85
N ASN A 41 17.39 -3.30 -0.97
CA ASN A 41 18.02 -3.64 -2.24
C ASN A 41 17.48 -4.96 -2.80
N GLN A 42 17.36 -6.00 -1.98
CA GLN A 42 16.83 -7.31 -2.38
C GLN A 42 15.36 -7.20 -2.82
N VAL A 43 14.53 -6.50 -2.06
CA VAL A 43 13.11 -6.31 -2.37
C VAL A 43 12.94 -5.53 -3.67
N CYS A 44 13.62 -4.39 -3.84
CA CYS A 44 13.57 -3.62 -5.07
C CYS A 44 14.08 -4.42 -6.27
N ASN A 45 15.10 -5.28 -6.12
CA ASN A 45 15.57 -6.14 -7.20
C ASN A 45 14.49 -7.13 -7.63
N LYS A 46 13.78 -7.73 -6.67
CA LYS A 46 12.66 -8.64 -6.95
C LYS A 46 11.52 -7.91 -7.67
N LEU A 47 11.11 -6.74 -7.16
CA LEU A 47 10.07 -5.90 -7.74
C LEU A 47 10.40 -5.46 -9.17
N SER A 48 11.67 -5.12 -9.43
CA SER A 48 12.14 -4.74 -10.76
C SER A 48 12.08 -5.90 -11.75
N LYS A 49 12.49 -7.11 -11.32
CA LYS A 49 12.33 -8.34 -12.14
C LYS A 49 10.87 -8.70 -12.39
N GLN A 50 9.96 -8.28 -11.51
CA GLN A 50 8.51 -8.43 -11.69
C GLN A 50 7.91 -7.29 -12.54
N GLY A 51 8.71 -6.27 -12.89
CA GLY A 51 8.27 -5.11 -13.65
C GLY A 51 7.42 -4.12 -12.86
N ALA A 52 7.31 -4.26 -11.54
CA ALA A 52 6.53 -3.35 -10.69
C ALA A 52 7.23 -1.98 -10.49
N ILE A 53 8.57 -1.96 -10.60
CA ILE A 53 9.37 -0.75 -10.47
C ILE A 53 10.47 -0.71 -11.54
N HIS A 54 10.85 0.49 -11.96
CA HIS A 54 12.03 0.72 -12.78
C HIS A 54 13.24 0.99 -11.89
N ARG A 55 14.34 0.27 -12.14
CA ARG A 55 15.63 0.49 -11.49
C ARG A 55 16.65 0.91 -12.52
N ALA A 56 17.18 2.11 -12.37
CA ALA A 56 18.17 2.67 -13.29
C ALA A 56 19.17 3.54 -12.55
N ASP A 57 20.23 3.90 -13.26
CA ASP A 57 21.16 4.89 -12.78
C ASP A 57 20.54 6.29 -12.93
N GLY A 58 20.67 7.11 -11.89
CA GLY A 58 20.03 8.42 -11.86
C GLY A 58 20.01 9.07 -10.49
N THR A 59 19.56 10.32 -10.46
CA THR A 59 19.61 11.17 -9.26
C THR A 59 18.43 10.89 -8.32
N CYS A 60 18.74 10.55 -7.06
CA CYS A 60 17.72 10.38 -6.02
C CYS A 60 17.11 11.74 -5.68
N ALA A 61 15.78 11.84 -5.76
CA ALA A 61 15.07 13.09 -5.53
C ALA A 61 15.15 13.60 -4.08
N ARG A 62 15.56 12.74 -3.13
CA ARG A 62 15.67 13.10 -1.71
C ARG A 62 17.09 13.48 -1.28
N CYS A 63 18.11 12.77 -1.74
CA CYS A 63 19.50 13.01 -1.29
C CYS A 63 20.44 13.55 -2.37
N GLY A 64 20.01 13.61 -3.63
CA GLY A 64 20.81 14.11 -4.75
C GLY A 64 22.02 13.25 -5.17
N GLY A 65 22.48 12.29 -4.36
CA GLY A 65 23.80 11.68 -4.55
C GLY A 65 23.85 10.24 -5.07
N SER A 66 22.81 9.71 -5.72
CA SER A 66 22.70 8.26 -5.99
C SER A 66 23.08 7.86 -7.40
N THR A 67 23.65 6.66 -7.54
CA THR A 67 23.90 6.00 -8.83
C THR A 67 22.87 4.94 -9.17
N LYS A 68 21.99 4.54 -8.24
CA LYS A 68 20.87 3.62 -8.50
C LYS A 68 19.62 4.08 -7.77
N VAL A 69 18.55 4.27 -8.52
CA VAL A 69 17.27 4.80 -8.06
C VAL A 69 16.13 3.91 -8.52
N ASN A 70 15.03 3.99 -7.77
CA ASN A 70 13.83 3.19 -7.96
C ASN A 70 12.66 4.16 -8.19
N ALA A 71 11.89 3.93 -9.25
CA ALA A 71 10.65 4.63 -9.56
C ALA A 71 9.54 3.61 -9.85
N LEU A 72 8.29 3.99 -9.61
CA LEU A 72 7.16 3.12 -9.97
C LEU A 72 7.14 2.89 -11.49
N ALA A 73 6.88 1.67 -11.94
CA ALA A 73 6.72 1.42 -13.37
C ALA A 73 5.44 2.12 -13.88
N ALA A 74 5.50 2.74 -15.06
CA ALA A 74 4.31 3.30 -15.69
C ALA A 74 3.33 2.16 -16.04
N ASP A 75 2.02 2.45 -15.91
CA ASP A 75 0.94 1.52 -16.19
C ASP A 75 0.95 1.13 -17.68
N GLY A 76 1.70 0.08 -18.03
CA GLY A 76 1.83 -0.41 -19.42
C GLY A 76 3.02 -1.29 -19.77
N ALA A 77 4.05 -1.44 -18.91
CA ALA A 77 5.32 -2.05 -19.30
C ALA A 77 5.60 -3.50 -18.83
N VAL A 78 4.58 -4.34 -18.57
CA VAL A 78 4.83 -5.75 -18.17
C VAL A 78 3.75 -6.71 -18.65
N GLU A 79 4.19 -7.74 -19.38
CA GLU A 79 3.38 -8.90 -19.74
C GLU A 79 2.88 -9.64 -18.48
N PRO A 80 1.60 -10.07 -18.46
CA PRO A 80 1.08 -10.85 -17.34
C PRO A 80 1.85 -12.17 -17.21
N LYS A 81 2.43 -12.43 -16.03
CA LYS A 81 2.90 -13.78 -15.71
C LYS A 81 1.70 -14.72 -15.82
N LYS A 82 1.82 -15.74 -16.68
CA LYS A 82 0.80 -16.77 -16.88
C LYS A 82 0.48 -17.45 -15.55
N ALA A 83 -0.54 -16.95 -14.86
CA ALA A 83 -1.23 -17.70 -13.83
C ALA A 83 -1.98 -18.85 -14.52
N ARG A 84 -1.82 -20.07 -14.00
CA ARG A 84 -2.59 -21.24 -14.42
C ARG A 84 -4.08 -20.90 -14.26
N ALA A 85 -4.82 -20.88 -15.37
CA ALA A 85 -6.23 -20.57 -15.39
C ALA A 85 -7.05 -21.62 -14.61
N PRO A 86 -8.14 -21.20 -13.96
CA PRO A 86 -9.41 -21.88 -14.12
C PRO A 86 -10.30 -21.06 -15.06
N ALA A 87 -10.87 -21.78 -16.02
CA ALA A 87 -11.86 -21.25 -16.93
C ALA A 87 -13.14 -20.86 -16.17
N ARG A 88 -13.51 -19.59 -16.26
CA ARG A 88 -14.84 -19.13 -16.72
C ARG A 88 -14.89 -17.61 -16.60
N ALA A 89 -15.02 -16.95 -17.75
CA ALA A 89 -15.44 -15.57 -17.81
C ALA A 89 -16.82 -15.46 -17.15
N ALA A 90 -16.89 -14.73 -16.03
CA ALA A 90 -18.14 -14.45 -15.35
C ALA A 90 -18.21 -12.96 -14.97
N LYS A 91 -19.10 -12.28 -15.70
CA LYS A 91 -19.93 -11.11 -15.36
C LYS A 91 -19.32 -10.04 -14.44
N VAL A 92 -19.22 -8.84 -15.00
CA VAL A 92 -19.16 -7.56 -14.29
C VAL A 92 -20.36 -7.46 -13.34
N SER A 93 -20.20 -7.87 -12.09
CA SER A 93 -21.23 -7.78 -11.06
C SER A 93 -20.64 -7.10 -9.83
N GLN A 94 -21.17 -5.91 -9.50
CA GLN A 94 -20.94 -5.13 -8.26
C GLN A 94 -19.58 -5.38 -7.61
N GLN A 95 -18.53 -4.86 -8.25
CA GLN A 95 -17.18 -4.94 -7.74
C GLN A 95 -17.09 -4.22 -6.40
N VAL A 96 -16.71 -4.95 -5.36
CA VAL A 96 -16.17 -4.37 -4.14
C VAL A 96 -14.94 -3.56 -4.55
N ASP A 97 -15.07 -2.25 -4.52
CA ASP A 97 -14.04 -1.33 -4.98
C ASP A 97 -13.00 -1.12 -3.87
N VAL A 98 -12.06 -2.06 -3.77
CA VAL A 98 -10.96 -2.02 -2.79
C VAL A 98 -10.05 -0.81 -2.98
N GLU A 99 -9.99 -0.23 -4.19
CA GLU A 99 -9.24 1.00 -4.44
C GLU A 99 -9.94 2.21 -3.82
N ARG A 100 -11.26 2.32 -4.01
CA ARG A 100 -12.07 3.33 -3.32
C ARG A 100 -12.01 3.16 -1.80
N MET A 101 -12.15 1.94 -1.29
CA MET A 101 -12.06 1.68 0.16
C MET A 101 -10.70 2.10 0.72
N ARG A 102 -9.60 1.76 0.04
CA ARG A 102 -8.25 2.21 0.41
C ARG A 102 -8.15 3.73 0.37
N THR A 103 -8.68 4.38 -0.66
CA THR A 103 -8.70 5.85 -0.77
C THR A 103 -9.41 6.50 0.41
N GLU A 104 -10.57 5.98 0.78
CA GLU A 104 -11.31 6.46 1.95
C GLU A 104 -10.55 6.22 3.27
N ILE A 105 -9.84 5.09 3.42
CA ILE A 105 -8.97 4.86 4.57
C ILE A 105 -7.90 5.96 4.65
N VAL A 106 -7.28 6.32 3.53
CA VAL A 106 -6.29 7.40 3.50
C VAL A 106 -6.89 8.73 3.94
N HIS A 107 -8.04 9.11 3.39
CA HIS A 107 -8.73 10.35 3.78
C HIS A 107 -9.05 10.38 5.28
N ARG A 108 -9.56 9.27 5.82
CA ARG A 108 -9.85 9.15 7.26
C ARG A 108 -8.59 9.25 8.11
N CYS A 109 -7.48 8.64 7.69
CA CYS A 109 -6.20 8.75 8.38
C CYS A 109 -5.66 10.19 8.34
N GLN A 110 -5.76 10.88 7.20
CA GLN A 110 -5.39 12.29 7.06
C GLN A 110 -6.19 13.18 8.00
N GLU A 111 -7.51 12.97 8.10
CA GLU A 111 -8.36 13.72 9.02
C GLU A 111 -7.94 13.50 10.48
N LEU A 112 -7.65 12.25 10.87
CA LEU A 112 -7.18 11.96 12.23
C LEU A 112 -5.81 12.57 12.52
N TRP A 113 -4.91 12.57 11.54
CA TRP A 113 -3.59 13.15 11.68
C TRP A 113 -3.64 14.64 11.88
N GLY A 114 -4.39 15.36 11.04
CA GLY A 114 -4.51 16.81 11.14
C GLY A 114 -5.11 17.27 12.47
N ARG A 115 -5.95 16.45 13.10
CA ARG A 115 -6.49 16.70 14.45
C ARG A 115 -5.46 16.44 15.55
N ALA A 116 -4.58 15.46 15.38
CA ALA A 116 -3.64 15.01 16.40
C ALA A 116 -2.26 15.67 16.32
N ARG A 117 -1.84 16.14 15.13
CA ARG A 117 -0.45 16.52 14.84
C ARG A 117 -0.35 17.72 13.90
N LYS A 118 0.78 18.45 14.03
CA LYS A 118 1.21 19.52 13.11
C LYS A 118 2.32 19.11 12.15
N GLU A 119 2.83 17.89 12.30
CA GLU A 119 3.90 17.33 11.47
C GLU A 119 3.36 16.81 10.14
N ALA A 120 4.24 16.67 9.13
CA ALA A 120 3.87 16.02 7.88
C ALA A 120 3.48 14.55 8.12
N PRO A 121 2.43 14.04 7.45
CA PRO A 121 2.03 12.64 7.58
C PRO A 121 3.09 11.69 6.99
N PRO A 122 3.09 10.41 7.42
CA PRO A 122 3.97 9.40 6.83
C PRO A 122 3.73 9.21 5.33
N GLU A 123 4.80 8.90 4.58
CA GLU A 123 4.77 8.74 3.12
C GLU A 123 4.18 7.39 2.65
N SER A 124 3.79 6.49 3.56
CA SER A 124 3.07 5.26 3.24
C SER A 124 1.84 5.08 4.14
N VAL A 125 0.77 4.54 3.57
CA VAL A 125 -0.51 4.34 4.27
C VAL A 125 -0.36 3.33 5.40
N SER A 126 0.47 2.31 5.20
CA SER A 126 0.79 1.32 6.22
C SER A 126 1.51 1.93 7.42
N ALA A 127 2.49 2.82 7.20
CA ALA A 127 3.14 3.55 8.29
C ALA A 127 2.12 4.46 8.98
N PHE A 128 1.27 5.12 8.18
CA PHE A 128 0.22 5.99 8.67
C PHE A 128 -0.72 5.29 9.67
N ILE A 129 -1.33 4.17 9.26
CA ILE A 129 -2.24 3.38 10.10
C ILE A 129 -1.51 2.85 11.34
N THR A 130 -0.26 2.40 11.17
CA THR A 130 0.55 1.84 12.26
C THR A 130 0.84 2.87 13.34
N THR A 131 1.26 4.09 12.96
CA THR A 131 1.52 5.17 13.90
C THR A 131 0.24 5.60 14.62
N LEU A 132 -0.86 5.78 13.89
CA LEU A 132 -2.14 6.16 14.51
C LEU A 132 -2.68 5.08 15.48
N ARG A 133 -2.37 3.81 15.23
CA ARG A 133 -2.68 2.70 16.14
C ARG A 133 -1.82 2.74 17.40
N GLU A 134 -0.51 2.94 17.24
CA GLU A 134 0.45 3.00 18.36
C GLU A 134 0.15 4.17 19.30
N ASP A 135 -0.25 5.29 18.72
CA ASP A 135 -0.72 6.48 19.44
C ASP A 135 -2.15 6.32 20.01
N LYS A 136 -2.77 5.14 19.84
CA LYS A 136 -4.13 4.79 20.29
C LYS A 136 -5.25 5.68 19.72
N VAL A 137 -4.98 6.40 18.63
CA VAL A 137 -5.98 7.20 17.89
C VAL A 137 -6.95 6.32 17.11
N ILE A 138 -6.45 5.17 16.62
CA ILE A 138 -7.23 4.11 15.97
C ILE A 138 -7.13 2.85 16.84
N PRO A 139 -8.26 2.21 17.23
CA PRO A 139 -8.18 0.97 17.97
C PRO A 139 -7.57 -0.16 17.12
N ARG A 140 -6.90 -1.09 17.79
CA ARG A 140 -6.14 -2.18 17.12
C ARG A 140 -6.98 -2.98 16.12
N HIS A 141 -8.25 -3.23 16.43
CA HIS A 141 -9.14 -4.00 15.56
C HIS A 141 -9.37 -3.28 14.22
N GLN A 142 -9.69 -1.99 14.25
CA GLN A 142 -9.92 -1.18 13.06
C GLN A 142 -8.65 -0.98 12.25
N ALA A 143 -7.51 -0.74 12.90
CA ALA A 143 -6.22 -0.67 12.23
C ALA A 143 -5.92 -1.97 11.46
N ASN A 144 -6.22 -3.13 12.05
CA ASN A 144 -6.07 -4.41 11.38
C ASN A 144 -7.00 -4.55 10.17
N MET A 145 -8.27 -4.11 10.28
CA MET A 145 -9.21 -4.14 9.14
C MET A 145 -8.76 -3.21 8.01
N MET A 146 -8.24 -2.02 8.34
CA MET A 146 -7.69 -1.09 7.35
C MET A 146 -6.51 -1.71 6.60
N LEU A 147 -5.59 -2.35 7.32
CA LEU A 147 -4.45 -3.06 6.72
C LEU A 147 -4.90 -4.24 5.86
N THR A 148 -5.95 -4.96 6.24
CA THR A 148 -6.54 -6.02 5.40
C THR A 148 -6.99 -5.47 4.05
N ILE A 149 -7.72 -4.35 4.03
CA ILE A 149 -8.17 -3.73 2.77
C ILE A 149 -6.99 -3.25 1.94
N CYS A 150 -5.98 -2.63 2.57
CA CYS A 150 -4.79 -2.19 1.84
C CYS A 150 -4.06 -3.38 1.23
N ASN A 151 -3.86 -4.49 1.98
CA ASN A 151 -3.24 -5.71 1.45
C ASN A 151 -4.04 -6.32 0.30
N LEU A 152 -5.37 -6.36 0.41
CA LEU A 152 -6.22 -6.84 -0.68
C LEU A 152 -6.03 -5.96 -1.93
N ARG A 153 -6.12 -4.64 -1.79
CA ARG A 153 -5.84 -3.72 -2.91
C ARG A 153 -4.48 -4.00 -3.55
N ASN A 154 -3.46 -4.26 -2.74
CA ASN A 154 -2.10 -4.50 -3.20
C ASN A 154 -1.98 -5.79 -4.05
N VAL A 155 -2.58 -6.87 -3.58
CA VAL A 155 -2.69 -8.13 -4.35
C VAL A 155 -3.45 -7.92 -5.66
N TYR A 156 -4.52 -7.13 -5.62
CA TYR A 156 -5.30 -6.83 -6.82
C TYR A 156 -4.52 -5.97 -7.83
N VAL A 157 -3.93 -4.86 -7.40
CA VAL A 157 -3.31 -3.86 -8.27
C VAL A 157 -1.91 -4.27 -8.70
N TRP A 158 -1.06 -4.71 -7.77
CA TRP A 158 0.36 -4.97 -8.07
C TRP A 158 0.62 -6.41 -8.50
N ASP A 159 -0.02 -7.38 -7.85
CA ASP A 159 0.12 -8.79 -8.22
C ASP A 159 -0.84 -9.20 -9.35
N ARG A 160 -1.79 -8.32 -9.72
CA ARG A 160 -2.79 -8.54 -10.78
C ARG A 160 -3.63 -9.79 -10.57
N VAL A 161 -3.90 -10.14 -9.31
CA VAL A 161 -4.71 -11.30 -8.95
C VAL A 161 -6.18 -10.87 -8.86
N PRO A 162 -7.08 -11.40 -9.72
CA PRO A 162 -8.50 -11.09 -9.63
C PRO A 162 -9.13 -11.71 -8.38
N PHE A 163 -10.12 -11.03 -7.83
CA PHE A 163 -10.85 -11.46 -6.64
C PHE A 163 -12.07 -12.31 -6.98
N GLY A 164 -12.28 -13.36 -6.19
CA GLY A 164 -13.52 -14.12 -6.17
C GLY A 164 -14.40 -13.72 -4.98
N ASP A 165 -15.50 -14.46 -4.81
CA ASP A 165 -16.52 -14.17 -3.79
C ASP A 165 -15.96 -14.12 -2.37
N ARG A 166 -14.94 -14.92 -2.06
CA ARG A 166 -14.33 -14.98 -0.72
C ARG A 166 -13.53 -13.72 -0.42
N GLU A 167 -12.68 -13.28 -1.35
CA GLU A 167 -11.89 -12.06 -1.19
C GLU A 167 -12.81 -10.83 -1.11
N MET A 168 -13.87 -10.80 -1.92
CA MET A 168 -14.89 -9.75 -1.87
C MET A 168 -15.62 -9.73 -0.52
N ALA A 169 -16.01 -10.89 0.02
CA ALA A 169 -16.66 -10.98 1.34
C ALA A 169 -15.75 -10.48 2.46
N VAL A 170 -14.44 -10.80 2.41
CA VAL A 170 -13.47 -10.29 3.40
C VAL A 170 -13.33 -8.78 3.31
N ALA A 171 -13.23 -8.23 2.09
CA ALA A 171 -13.13 -6.78 1.89
C ALA A 171 -14.38 -6.04 2.41
N SER A 172 -15.58 -6.54 2.08
CA SER A 172 -16.84 -5.97 2.55
C SER A 172 -16.96 -5.99 4.07
N ALA A 173 -16.71 -7.14 4.71
CA ALA A 173 -16.81 -7.27 6.17
C ALA A 173 -15.78 -6.39 6.89
N ALA A 174 -14.54 -6.32 6.38
CA ALA A 174 -13.52 -5.42 6.92
C ALA A 174 -13.94 -3.96 6.79
N TRP A 175 -14.55 -3.58 5.66
CA TRP A 175 -15.03 -2.22 5.43
C TRP A 175 -16.17 -1.83 6.35
N GLU A 176 -17.16 -2.71 6.55
CA GLU A 176 -18.27 -2.49 7.48
C GLU A 176 -17.77 -2.16 8.89
N ILE A 177 -16.81 -2.94 9.41
CA ILE A 177 -16.22 -2.71 10.74
C ILE A 177 -15.53 -1.33 10.84
N ILE A 178 -14.83 -0.90 9.77
CA ILE A 178 -14.16 0.40 9.73
C ILE A 178 -15.20 1.53 9.67
N ASP A 179 -16.23 1.36 8.84
CA ASP A 179 -17.26 2.36 8.58
C ASP A 179 -18.17 2.59 9.79
N GLU A 180 -18.60 1.52 10.46
CA GLU A 180 -19.37 1.59 11.71
C GLU A 180 -18.59 2.32 12.80
N TRP A 181 -17.32 1.95 13.01
CA TRP A 181 -16.47 2.64 13.97
C TRP A 181 -16.30 4.12 13.64
N TRP A 182 -16.08 4.44 12.36
CA TRP A 182 -15.90 5.82 11.91
C TRP A 182 -17.16 6.67 12.13
N LYS A 183 -18.34 6.15 11.76
CA LYS A 183 -19.64 6.80 11.99
C LYS A 183 -19.88 7.05 13.47
N GLY A 184 -19.57 6.08 14.33
CA GLY A 184 -19.69 6.21 15.78
C GLY A 184 -18.82 7.31 16.40
N ARG A 185 -17.76 7.77 15.71
CA ARG A 185 -16.93 8.92 16.12
C ARG A 185 -17.47 10.28 15.68
N ARG A 186 -18.25 10.35 14.59
CA ARG A 186 -18.85 11.61 14.10
C ARG A 186 -20.14 11.98 14.82
N GLY A 187 -20.77 11.01 15.49
CA GLY A 187 -21.97 11.22 16.32
C GLY A 187 -21.69 11.58 17.79
N LYS A 188 -20.43 11.89 18.13
CA LYS A 188 -19.98 12.38 19.44
C LYS A 188 -19.24 13.70 19.24
#